data_AF-A0A9J6G0P1-F1
#
_entry.id   AF-A0A9J6G0P1-F1
#
_cell.length_a   1.000
_cell.length_b   1.000
_cell.length_c   1.000
_cell.angle_alpha   90.00
_cell.angle_beta   90.00
_cell.angle_gamma   90.00
#
_symmetry.space_group_name_H-M   'P 1'
#
loop_
_entity.id
_entity.type
_entity.pdbx_description
1 polymer ?
#
loop_
_entity_poly.entity_id
_entity_poly.type
_entity_poly.pdbx_seq_one_letter_code
_entity_poly.pdbx_strand_id
1 'polypeptide(L)'
;MGDLIKVSQPTVCRTVRKVTELIPSHLFERLVHFPEAAALTKVMRDFYNIAQFPGVTGCIDCAHIEINSPGGDNAEVYRYRKGYFSINMQVSDRLCAVENPIRPALGTPINTLRLSC
;
A
#
# COMPACT_ATOMS: atom_id res chain seq x y z
N MET A 1 -22.03 4.85 7.47
CA MET A 1 -22.33 4.59 6.05
C MET A 1 -22.39 3.07 5.82
N GLY A 2 -23.29 2.36 6.51
CA GLY A 2 -23.21 0.89 6.65
C GLY A 2 -24.42 0.12 6.14
N ASP A 3 -25.14 0.63 5.13
CA ASP A 3 -26.43 0.02 4.76
C ASP A 3 -26.78 0.20 3.27
N LEU A 4 -25.86 -0.16 2.37
CA LEU A 4 -26.15 -0.19 0.93
C LEU A 4 -26.50 -1.58 0.41
N ILE A 5 -26.18 -2.63 1.18
CA ILE A 5 -26.47 -4.03 0.84
C ILE A 5 -26.72 -4.75 2.17
N LYS A 6 -27.88 -5.42 2.34
CA LYS A 6 -28.30 -6.16 3.55
C LYS A 6 -27.41 -7.39 3.83
N VAL A 7 -26.12 -7.18 4.00
CA VAL A 7 -25.11 -8.22 4.16
C VAL A 7 -24.44 -7.99 5.50
N SER A 8 -24.36 -9.03 6.32
CA SER A 8 -23.68 -8.93 7.61
C SER A 8 -22.20 -8.64 7.40
N GLN A 9 -21.63 -7.75 8.22
CA GLN A 9 -20.19 -7.47 8.27
C GLN A 9 -19.32 -8.74 8.17
N PRO A 10 -19.57 -9.84 8.93
CA PRO A 10 -18.76 -11.06 8.82
C PRO A 10 -18.83 -11.72 7.44
N THR A 11 -19.95 -11.60 6.72
CA THR A 11 -20.06 -12.11 5.35
C THR A 11 -19.23 -11.27 4.39
N VAL A 12 -19.26 -9.94 4.53
CA VAL A 12 -18.42 -9.04 3.73
C VAL A 12 -16.93 -9.32 3.98
N CYS A 13 -16.50 -9.42 5.25
CA CYS A 13 -15.11 -9.73 5.59
C CYS A 13 -14.64 -11.04 4.96
N ARG A 14 -15.45 -12.11 5.04
CA ARG A 14 -15.10 -13.41 4.43
C ARG A 14 -14.99 -13.32 2.91
N THR A 15 -15.91 -12.62 2.25
CA THR A 15 -15.88 -12.46 0.79
C THR A 15 -14.68 -11.64 0.35
N VAL A 16 -14.40 -10.52 1.02
CA VAL A 16 -13.23 -9.69 0.75
C VAL A 16 -11.96 -10.51 0.94
N ARG A 17 -11.83 -11.25 2.04
CA ARG A 17 -10.66 -12.11 2.29
C ARG A 17 -10.45 -13.12 1.17
N LYS A 18 -11.49 -13.85 0.77
CA LYS A 18 -11.42 -14.83 -0.33
C LYS A 18 -10.99 -14.20 -1.65
N VAL A 19 -11.59 -13.09 -2.04
CA VAL A 19 -11.25 -12.41 -3.30
C VAL A 19 -9.81 -11.90 -3.23
N THR A 20 -9.42 -11.28 -2.13
CA THR A 20 -8.07 -10.79 -1.95
C THR A 20 -7.03 -11.92 -1.98
N GLU A 21 -7.30 -13.10 -1.40
CA GLU A 21 -6.40 -14.26 -1.49
C GLU A 21 -6.27 -14.84 -2.91
N LEU A 22 -7.33 -14.75 -3.71
CA LEU A 22 -7.34 -15.27 -5.08
C LEU A 22 -6.64 -14.34 -6.08
N ILE A 23 -6.69 -13.02 -5.86
CA ILE A 23 -6.05 -12.03 -6.74
C ILE A 23 -4.56 -12.30 -6.93
N PRO A 24 -3.71 -12.43 -5.90
CA PRO A 24 -2.30 -12.66 -6.12
C PRO A 24 -2.04 -14.04 -6.74
N SER A 25 -2.81 -15.04 -6.30
CA SER A 25 -2.68 -16.43 -6.71
C SER A 25 -2.98 -16.66 -8.19
N HIS A 26 -3.76 -15.77 -8.82
CA HIS A 26 -4.20 -15.94 -10.21
C HIS A 26 -3.92 -14.75 -11.13
N LEU A 27 -3.77 -13.54 -10.59
CA LEU A 27 -3.64 -12.31 -11.37
C LEU A 27 -2.28 -11.62 -11.16
N PHE A 28 -1.52 -11.90 -10.09
CA PHE A 28 -0.27 -11.17 -9.83
C PHE A 28 0.73 -11.31 -10.97
N GLU A 29 0.99 -12.54 -11.40
CA GLU A 29 1.93 -12.84 -12.51
C GLU A 29 1.52 -12.20 -13.84
N ARG A 30 0.24 -11.88 -14.01
CA ARG A 30 -0.30 -11.24 -15.23
C ARG A 30 -0.36 -9.71 -15.15
N LEU A 31 -0.41 -9.15 -13.95
CA LEU A 31 -0.62 -7.72 -13.72
C LEU A 31 0.65 -6.99 -13.30
N VAL A 32 1.57 -7.68 -12.61
CA VAL A 32 2.78 -7.08 -12.05
C VAL A 32 3.99 -7.72 -12.73
N HIS A 33 4.57 -6.99 -13.68
CA HIS A 33 5.82 -7.36 -14.33
C HIS A 33 6.93 -6.45 -13.82
N PHE A 34 7.86 -7.04 -13.06
CA PHE A 34 9.10 -6.34 -12.74
C PHE A 34 10.04 -6.39 -13.95
N PRO A 35 10.73 -5.27 -14.25
CA PRO A 35 11.69 -5.26 -15.34
C PRO A 35 12.82 -6.25 -15.05
N GLU A 36 13.18 -7.04 -16.06
CA GLU A 36 14.31 -7.96 -15.99
C GLU A 36 15.62 -7.20 -15.70
N ALA A 37 16.60 -7.87 -15.10
CA ALA A 37 17.86 -7.24 -14.68
C ALA A 37 18.57 -6.46 -15.82
N ALA A 38 18.45 -6.93 -17.06
CA ALA A 38 18.98 -6.25 -18.25
C ALA A 38 18.23 -4.95 -18.60
N ALA A 39 16.93 -4.85 -18.28
CA ALA A 39 16.11 -3.66 -18.51
C ALA A 39 16.17 -2.66 -17.35
N LEU A 40 16.66 -3.08 -16.17
CA LEU A 40 16.72 -2.26 -14.96
C LEU A 40 17.54 -0.98 -15.15
N THR A 41 18.68 -1.08 -15.81
CA THR A 41 19.55 0.08 -16.11
C THR A 41 18.85 1.11 -17.00
N LYS A 42 18.01 0.64 -17.93
CA LYS A 42 17.21 1.52 -18.79
C LYS A 42 16.11 2.22 -17.98
N VAL A 43 15.37 1.47 -17.17
CA VAL A 43 14.32 2.03 -16.30
C VAL A 43 14.89 3.07 -15.34
N MET A 44 16.03 2.77 -14.70
CA MET A 44 16.73 3.73 -13.83
C MET A 44 17.13 5.00 -14.56
N ARG A 45 17.60 4.89 -15.81
CA ARG A 45 17.96 6.03 -16.63
C ARG A 45 16.73 6.85 -17.03
N ASP A 46 15.63 6.20 -17.35
CA ASP A 46 14.38 6.86 -17.74
C ASP A 46 13.79 7.65 -16.56
N PHE A 47 13.76 7.07 -15.35
CA PHE A 47 13.37 7.79 -14.12
C PHE A 47 14.31 8.96 -13.81
N TYR A 48 15.61 8.78 -14.00
CA TYR A 48 16.59 9.84 -13.84
C TYR A 48 16.35 10.99 -14.84
N ASN A 49 16.04 10.68 -16.09
CA ASN A 49 15.76 11.70 -17.10
C ASN A 49 14.48 12.51 -16.78
N ILE A 50 13.47 11.89 -16.18
CA ILE A 50 12.20 12.55 -15.85
C ILE A 50 12.33 13.45 -14.62
N ALA A 51 12.92 12.93 -13.53
CA ALA A 51 12.86 13.58 -12.22
C ALA A 51 14.24 13.74 -11.54
N GLN A 52 15.34 13.42 -12.23
CA GLN A 52 16.71 13.42 -11.68
C GLN A 52 16.85 12.55 -10.43
N PHE A 53 16.00 11.53 -10.29
CA PHE A 53 16.01 10.62 -9.15
C PHE A 53 16.81 9.36 -9.52
N PRO A 54 18.05 9.20 -9.02
CA PRO A 54 18.89 8.07 -9.38
C PRO A 54 18.42 6.78 -8.68
N GLY A 55 18.58 5.65 -9.37
CA GLY A 55 18.39 4.31 -8.77
C GLY A 55 16.95 3.82 -8.63
N VAL A 56 15.96 4.51 -9.22
CA VAL A 56 14.56 4.06 -9.20
C VAL A 56 14.35 2.92 -10.19
N THR A 57 13.88 1.79 -9.70
CA THR A 57 13.57 0.59 -10.50
C THR A 57 12.08 0.44 -10.80
N GLY A 58 11.24 1.20 -10.10
CA GLY A 58 9.79 1.23 -10.25
C GLY A 58 9.16 2.17 -9.22
N CYS A 59 7.91 2.55 -9.45
CA CYS A 59 7.12 3.35 -8.52
C CYS A 59 5.83 2.60 -8.21
N ILE A 60 5.55 2.41 -6.92
CA ILE A 60 4.30 1.82 -6.44
C ILE A 60 3.47 2.97 -5.89
N ASP A 61 2.31 3.22 -6.50
CA ASP A 61 1.38 4.22 -5.95
C ASP A 61 0.76 3.67 -4.66
N CYS A 62 0.68 4.51 -3.63
CA CYS A 62 0.16 4.12 -2.32
C CYS A 62 -1.21 4.75 -2.08
N ALA A 63 -2.16 3.94 -1.60
CA ALA A 63 -3.47 4.42 -1.23
C ALA A 63 -3.43 4.98 0.20
N HIS A 64 -4.02 6.16 0.41
CA HIS A 64 -4.20 6.73 1.74
C HIS A 64 -5.56 6.34 2.31
N ILE A 65 -5.57 5.63 3.44
CA ILE A 65 -6.80 5.30 4.16
C ILE A 65 -6.98 6.33 5.26
N GLU A 66 -8.05 7.10 5.19
CA GLU A 66 -8.41 8.06 6.23
C GLU A 66 -8.72 7.32 7.54
N ILE A 67 -8.11 7.78 8.63
CA ILE A 67 -8.31 7.24 9.97
C ILE A 67 -8.73 8.36 10.92
N ASN A 68 -9.36 7.98 12.03
CA ASN A 68 -9.46 8.90 13.17
C ASN A 68 -8.07 9.16 13.74
N SER A 69 -7.87 10.34 14.33
CA SER A 69 -6.60 10.67 14.98
C SER A 69 -6.20 9.56 15.95
N PRO A 70 -5.04 8.93 15.77
CA PRO A 70 -4.58 7.87 16.67
C PRO A 70 -4.27 8.38 18.09
N GLY A 71 -4.21 9.71 18.28
CA GLY A 71 -3.90 10.34 19.55
C GLY A 71 -2.43 10.18 19.97
N GLY A 72 -2.04 10.86 21.05
CA GLY A 72 -0.68 10.80 21.60
C GLY A 72 0.38 11.60 20.83
N ASP A 73 1.62 11.51 21.29
CA ASP A 73 2.75 12.34 20.82
C ASP A 73 3.09 12.12 19.33
N ASN A 74 2.69 10.98 18.77
CA ASN A 74 2.96 10.59 17.38
C ASN A 74 1.76 10.78 16.44
N ALA A 75 0.70 11.49 16.84
CA ALA A 75 -0.46 11.70 15.94
C ALA A 75 -0.06 12.42 14.63
N GLU A 76 0.93 13.32 14.70
CA GLU A 76 1.42 14.12 13.57
C GLU A 76 2.09 13.32 12.46
N VAL A 77 2.69 12.15 12.76
CA VAL A 77 3.27 11.29 11.70
C VAL A 77 2.20 10.61 10.83
N TYR A 78 0.95 10.60 11.29
CA TYR A 78 -0.22 10.16 10.51
C TYR A 78 -0.97 11.33 9.87
N ARG A 79 -0.52 12.58 10.03
CA ARG A 79 -1.21 13.74 9.44
C ARG A 79 -0.82 13.92 7.97
N TYR A 80 -1.83 13.75 7.10
CA TYR A 80 -1.69 13.92 5.67
C TYR A 80 -1.64 15.40 5.29
N ARG A 81 -1.02 15.72 4.16
CA ARG A 81 -0.88 17.11 3.67
C ARG A 81 -2.24 17.81 3.50
N LYS A 82 -3.31 17.07 3.19
CA LYS A 82 -4.67 17.65 3.06
C LYS A 82 -5.41 17.86 4.39
N GLY A 83 -4.75 17.67 5.53
CA GLY A 83 -5.27 18.06 6.85
C GLY A 83 -6.03 16.98 7.63
N TYR A 84 -6.24 15.79 7.07
CA TYR A 84 -6.81 14.63 7.76
C TYR A 84 -5.73 13.62 8.16
N PHE A 85 -6.05 12.69 9.07
CA PHE A 85 -5.16 11.61 9.45
C PHE A 85 -5.33 10.43 8.49
N SER A 86 -4.24 9.85 8.03
CA SER A 86 -4.30 8.66 7.16
C SER A 86 -3.13 7.71 7.40
N ILE A 87 -3.33 6.46 7.01
CA ILE A 87 -2.30 5.44 6.94
C ILE A 87 -1.98 5.18 5.46
N ASN A 88 -0.69 4.99 5.15
CA ASN A 88 -0.27 4.56 3.82
C ASN A 88 -0.53 3.06 3.69
N MET A 89 -1.40 2.67 2.78
CA MET A 89 -1.58 1.29 2.34
C MET A 89 -0.72 1.04 1.10
N GLN A 90 0.18 0.07 1.18
CA GLN A 90 0.99 -0.40 0.06
C GLN A 90 0.80 -1.90 -0.12
N VAL A 91 0.74 -2.36 -1.37
CA VAL A 91 0.73 -3.79 -1.69
C VAL A 91 2.17 -4.23 -1.93
N SER A 92 2.62 -5.19 -1.14
CA SER A 92 3.89 -5.87 -1.36
C SER A 92 3.65 -7.22 -2.06
N ASP A 93 4.69 -7.71 -2.73
CA ASP A 93 4.79 -8.94 -3.52
C ASP A 93 4.19 -10.19 -2.84
N ARG A 94 4.04 -10.18 -1.51
CA ARG A 94 3.54 -11.31 -0.70
C ARG A 94 2.07 -11.29 -0.29
N LEU A 95 1.19 -10.59 -1.01
CA LEU A 95 -0.20 -10.35 -0.55
C LEU A 95 -0.24 -9.72 0.86
N CYS A 96 0.76 -8.89 1.17
CA CYS A 96 0.80 -8.18 2.42
C CYS A 96 0.39 -6.73 2.16
N ALA A 97 -0.61 -6.26 2.90
CA ALA A 97 -0.89 -4.84 3.00
C ALA A 97 0.07 -4.27 4.05
N VAL A 98 0.94 -3.38 3.60
CA VAL A 98 1.84 -2.66 4.48
C VAL A 98 1.15 -1.38 4.91
N GLU A 99 1.02 -1.20 6.22
CA GLU A 99 0.40 -0.03 6.84
C GLU A 99 1.48 0.76 7.59
N ASN A 100 1.80 1.95 7.10
CA ASN A 100 2.83 2.77 7.70
C ASN A 100 2.35 4.22 7.90
N PRO A 101 2.97 4.95 8.86
CA PRO A 101 2.76 6.39 8.96
C PRO A 101 3.14 7.10 7.66
N ILE A 102 2.50 8.25 7.42
CA ILE A 102 2.69 9.05 6.20
C ILE A 102 4.12 9.58 6.13
N ARG A 103 4.67 9.93 7.29
CA ARG A 103 6.08 10.29 7.46
C ARG A 103 6.77 9.20 8.27
N PRO A 104 7.37 8.19 7.61
CA PRO A 104 8.18 7.23 8.33
C PRO A 104 9.40 7.94 8.92
N ALA A 105 9.56 7.89 10.24
CA ALA A 105 10.83 8.25 10.86
C ALA A 105 11.86 7.18 10.50
N LEU A 106 13.10 7.59 10.24
CA LEU A 106 14.20 6.69 9.88
C LEU A 106 14.31 5.58 10.96
N GLY A 107 14.06 4.31 10.59
CA GLY A 107 14.10 3.17 11.52
C GLY A 107 12.77 2.77 12.16
N THR A 108 11.63 3.33 11.74
CA THR A 108 10.31 2.81 12.16
C THR A 108 10.05 1.43 11.52
N PRO A 109 9.66 0.41 12.32
CA PRO A 109 9.37 -0.91 11.78
C PRO A 109 8.19 -0.83 10.81
N ILE A 110 8.35 -1.45 9.65
CA ILE A 110 7.29 -1.58 8.65
C ILE A 110 6.25 -2.53 9.20
N ASN A 111 5.08 -2.03 9.57
CA ASN A 111 3.99 -2.87 10.04
C ASN A 111 3.37 -3.57 8.83
N THR A 112 3.74 -4.84 8.68
CA THR A 112 3.17 -5.72 7.67
C THR A 112 1.92 -6.36 8.26
N LEU A 113 0.74 -5.87 7.88
CA LEU A 113 -0.49 -6.55 8.21
C LEU A 113 -0.75 -7.60 7.12
N ARG A 114 -0.77 -8.87 7.53
CA ARG A 114 -1.60 -9.83 6.80
C ARG A 114 -3.02 -9.35 6.99
N LEU A 115 -3.77 -9.22 5.90
CA LEU A 115 -5.21 -8.94 5.94
C LEU A 115 -5.91 -10.08 6.69
N SER A 116 -5.93 -9.98 8.02
CA SER A 116 -6.77 -10.75 8.91
C SER A 116 -7.97 -9.88 9.28
N CYS A 117 -8.79 -9.52 8.29
CA CYS A 117 -10.22 -9.38 8.54
C CYS A 117 -10.78 -10.74 8.94
#